data_AF-A0A943IHZ3-F1
#
_entry.id   AF-A0A943IHZ3-F1
#
_cell.length_a   1.000
_cell.length_b   1.000
_cell.length_c   1.000
_cell.angle_alpha   90.00
_cell.angle_beta   90.00
_cell.angle_gamma   90.00
#
_symmetry.space_group_name_H-M   'P 1'
#
loop_
_entity.id
_entity.type
_entity.pdbx_description
1 polymer ?
#
loop_
_entity_poly.entity_id
_entity_poly.type
_entity_poly.pdbx_seq_one_letter_code
_entity_poly.pdbx_strand_id
1 'polypeptide(L)'
;MSRRIITTENLEEDIKIENNLRPQLLDDYIGQEKIKEMLKVYIAAAKDRGDALDHVLFYGPPGLGKTTLAGIIANEMHVNVKITSGPAIEKPGEMAAILNNLQEKDVLFVDEIHRLNRQVEEV
;
A
#
# COMPACT_ATOMS: atom_id res chain seq x y z
N MET A 1 -35.23 0.71 23.52
CA MET A 1 -34.60 1.14 22.25
C MET A 1 -33.13 1.38 22.52
N SER A 2 -32.27 0.52 21.97
CA SER A 2 -30.83 0.54 22.19
C SER A 2 -30.22 1.80 21.58
N ARG A 3 -29.53 2.60 22.40
CA ARG A 3 -28.80 3.80 21.96
C ARG A 3 -27.75 3.36 20.94
N ARG A 4 -27.89 3.77 19.68
CA ARG A 4 -26.79 3.67 18.71
C ARG A 4 -25.72 4.67 19.15
N ILE A 5 -24.62 4.16 19.69
CA ILE A 5 -23.42 4.95 19.94
C ILE A 5 -22.72 5.04 18.58
N ILE A 6 -22.76 6.22 17.97
CA ILE A 6 -21.96 6.52 16.78
C ILE A 6 -20.70 7.20 17.33
N THR A 7 -19.56 6.53 17.18
CA THR A 7 -18.24 7.04 17.55
C THR A 7 -17.41 7.17 16.27
N THR A 8 -16.64 8.24 16.17
CA THR A 8 -15.71 8.52 15.07
C THR A 8 -14.35 7.83 15.23
N GLU A 9 -14.10 7.25 16.41
CA GLU A 9 -12.86 6.54 16.69
C GLU A 9 -12.99 5.09 16.20
N ASN A 10 -12.07 4.67 15.32
CA ASN A 10 -11.98 3.29 14.86
C ASN A 10 -11.68 2.37 16.05
N LEU A 11 -12.60 1.45 16.35
CA LEU A 11 -12.38 0.42 17.36
C LEU A 11 -11.47 -0.68 16.78
N GLU A 12 -10.76 -1.42 17.63
CA GLU A 12 -9.92 -2.56 17.17
C GLU A 12 -10.73 -3.61 16.39
N GLU A 13 -12.02 -3.77 16.72
CA GLU A 13 -12.94 -4.62 15.99
C GLU A 13 -13.21 -4.09 14.56
N ASP A 14 -13.33 -2.78 14.39
CA ASP A 14 -13.52 -2.15 13.09
C ASP A 14 -12.30 -2.35 12.18
N ILE A 15 -11.08 -2.25 12.73
CA ILE A 15 -9.83 -2.48 11.98
C ILE A 15 -9.74 -3.93 11.49
N LYS A 16 -10.13 -4.90 12.31
CA LYS A 16 -10.16 -6.32 11.92
C LYS A 16 -11.23 -6.60 10.86
N ILE A 17 -12.39 -5.97 10.95
CA ILE A 17 -13.48 -6.12 9.97
C ILE A 17 -13.09 -5.44 8.64
N GLU A 18 -12.46 -4.26 8.69
CA GLU A 18 -12.04 -3.52 7.50
C GLU A 18 -10.99 -4.29 6.67
N ASN A 19 -10.07 -4.99 7.34
CA ASN A 19 -9.12 -5.88 6.67
C ASN A 19 -9.80 -7.04 5.92
N ASN A 20 -10.92 -7.56 6.44
CA ASN A 20 -11.71 -8.62 5.76
C ASN A 20 -12.54 -8.09 4.58
N LEU A 21 -12.84 -6.80 4.53
CA LEU A 21 -13.61 -6.19 3.44
C LEU A 21 -12.74 -5.81 2.24
N ARG A 22 -11.43 -5.60 2.46
CA ARG A 22 -10.49 -5.26 1.39
C ARG A 22 -10.04 -6.54 0.67
N PRO A 23 -10.09 -6.58 -0.67
CA PRO A 23 -9.59 -7.71 -1.44
C PRO A 23 -8.11 -7.95 -1.16
N GLN A 24 -7.73 -9.22 -1.04
CA GLN A 24 -6.38 -9.63 -0.64
C GLN A 24 -5.53 -10.04 -1.85
N LEU A 25 -6.15 -10.59 -2.89
CA LEU A 25 -5.49 -11.00 -4.12
C LEU A 25 -6.00 -10.21 -5.33
N LEU A 26 -5.26 -10.27 -6.45
CA LEU A 26 -5.66 -9.59 -7.69
C LEU A 26 -7.00 -10.10 -8.21
N ASP A 27 -7.28 -11.38 -8.03
CA ASP A 27 -8.52 -12.02 -8.49
C ASP A 27 -9.75 -11.56 -7.68
N ASP A 28 -9.56 -11.08 -6.44
CA ASP A 28 -10.62 -10.52 -5.60
C ASP A 28 -10.93 -9.05 -5.94
N TYR A 29 -10.03 -8.38 -6.68
CA TYR A 29 -10.16 -6.95 -6.98
C TYR A 29 -11.14 -6.70 -8.13
N ILE A 30 -12.27 -6.08 -7.80
CA ILE A 30 -13.37 -5.86 -8.74
C ILE A 30 -13.08 -4.63 -9.62
N GLY A 31 -13.18 -4.82 -10.94
CA GLY A 31 -12.94 -3.76 -11.93
C GLY A 31 -11.45 -3.49 -12.18
N GLN A 32 -11.14 -2.33 -12.80
CA GLN A 32 -9.77 -1.94 -13.17
C GLN A 32 -9.02 -3.01 -14.01
N GLU A 33 -9.71 -3.69 -14.93
CA GLU A 33 -9.18 -4.85 -15.68
C GLU A 33 -7.80 -4.59 -16.30
N LYS A 34 -7.61 -3.41 -16.92
CA LYS A 34 -6.32 -3.02 -17.51
C LYS A 34 -5.18 -2.99 -16.49
N ILE A 35 -5.42 -2.48 -15.27
CA ILE A 35 -4.41 -2.45 -14.21
C ILE A 35 -4.14 -3.86 -13.70
N LYS A 36 -5.18 -4.68 -13.54
CA LYS A 36 -5.03 -6.07 -13.09
C LYS A 36 -4.20 -6.90 -14.07
N GLU A 37 -4.51 -6.84 -15.35
CA GLU A 37 -3.75 -7.55 -16.40
C GLU A 37 -2.27 -7.12 -16.41
N MET A 38 -2.03 -5.81 -16.33
CA MET A 38 -0.69 -5.26 -16.28
C MET A 38 0.08 -5.75 -15.04
N LEU A 39 -0.48 -5.59 -13.84
CA LEU A 39 0.15 -6.03 -12.60
C LEU A 39 0.39 -7.55 -12.59
N LYS A 40 -0.54 -8.35 -13.12
CA LYS A 40 -0.38 -9.80 -13.22
C LYS A 40 0.87 -10.18 -14.02
N VAL A 41 1.12 -9.51 -15.14
CA VAL A 41 2.33 -9.73 -15.95
C VAL A 41 3.60 -9.33 -15.20
N TYR A 42 3.62 -8.15 -14.58
CA TYR A 42 4.81 -7.68 -13.85
C TYR A 42 5.13 -8.53 -12.62
N ILE A 43 4.12 -8.91 -11.83
CA ILE A 43 4.25 -9.78 -10.67
C ILE A 43 4.77 -11.16 -11.09
N ALA A 44 4.21 -11.75 -12.14
CA ALA A 44 4.67 -13.04 -12.64
C ALA A 44 6.14 -12.97 -13.09
N ALA A 45 6.52 -11.91 -13.81
CA ALA A 45 7.89 -11.72 -14.27
C ALA A 45 8.88 -11.50 -13.11
N ALA A 46 8.51 -10.72 -12.09
CA ALA A 46 9.34 -10.50 -10.90
C ALA A 46 9.52 -11.81 -10.10
N LYS A 47 8.43 -12.56 -9.91
CA LYS A 47 8.47 -13.88 -9.24
C LYS A 47 9.36 -14.88 -9.97
N ASP A 48 9.26 -14.95 -11.29
CA ASP A 48 10.06 -15.87 -12.12
C ASP A 48 11.57 -15.60 -12.01
N ARG A 49 11.94 -14.32 -11.90
CA ARG A 49 13.34 -13.91 -11.64
C ARG A 49 13.77 -14.05 -10.17
N GLY A 50 12.82 -14.19 -9.26
CA GLY A 50 13.08 -14.11 -7.83
C GLY A 50 13.49 -12.71 -7.37
N ASP A 51 13.05 -11.66 -8.05
CA ASP A 51 13.35 -10.25 -7.76
C ASP A 51 12.21 -9.55 -7.01
N ALA A 52 12.48 -8.33 -6.52
CA ALA A 52 11.42 -7.40 -6.13
C ALA A 52 10.60 -6.95 -7.35
N LEU A 53 9.34 -6.54 -7.12
CA LEU A 53 8.58 -5.83 -8.15
C LEU A 53 9.22 -4.46 -8.39
N ASP A 54 9.29 -4.02 -9.65
CA ASP A 54 9.70 -2.65 -9.99
C ASP A 54 8.82 -1.61 -9.29
N HIS A 55 9.35 -0.40 -9.09
CA HIS A 55 8.60 0.68 -8.44
C HIS A 55 7.34 1.05 -9.24
N VAL A 56 6.21 1.14 -8.53
CA VAL A 56 4.90 1.43 -9.11
C VAL A 56 4.37 2.76 -8.60
N LEU A 57 3.88 3.60 -9.51
CA LEU A 57 3.17 4.84 -9.17
C LEU A 57 1.67 4.70 -9.48
N PHE A 58 0.85 4.72 -8.43
CA PHE A 58 -0.60 4.82 -8.57
C PHE A 58 -1.06 6.27 -8.51
N TYR A 59 -1.77 6.74 -9.53
CA TYR A 59 -2.39 8.07 -9.54
C TYR A 59 -3.90 7.95 -9.81
N GLY A 60 -4.66 8.86 -9.22
CA GLY A 60 -6.11 8.94 -9.41
C GLY A 60 -6.83 9.48 -8.17
N PRO A 61 -8.13 9.80 -8.30
CA PRO A 61 -8.97 10.26 -7.20
C PRO A 61 -8.89 9.38 -5.93
N PRO A 62 -9.19 9.93 -4.74
CA PRO A 62 -9.34 9.14 -3.52
C PRO A 62 -10.45 8.10 -3.66
N GLY A 63 -10.34 6.98 -2.95
CA GLY A 63 -11.35 5.91 -2.96
C GLY A 63 -11.27 4.89 -4.09
N LEU A 64 -10.31 5.01 -5.02
CA LEU A 64 -10.13 4.04 -6.12
C LEU A 64 -9.31 2.79 -5.74
N GLY A 65 -9.03 2.57 -4.46
CA GLY A 65 -8.33 1.35 -4.01
C GLY A 65 -6.82 1.34 -4.24
N LYS A 66 -6.15 2.50 -4.32
CA LYS A 66 -4.68 2.59 -4.44
C LYS A 66 -3.95 1.87 -3.28
N THR A 67 -4.36 2.16 -2.05
CA THR A 67 -3.84 1.50 -0.84
C THR A 67 -4.14 0.01 -0.84
N THR A 68 -5.31 -0.39 -1.35
CA THR A 68 -5.69 -1.79 -1.50
C THR A 68 -4.78 -2.52 -2.50
N LEU A 69 -4.48 -1.92 -3.64
CA LEU A 69 -3.57 -2.49 -4.64
C LEU A 69 -2.15 -2.69 -4.10
N ALA A 70 -1.66 -1.79 -3.23
CA ALA A 70 -0.36 -1.97 -2.58
C ALA A 70 -0.35 -3.20 -1.66
N GLY A 71 -1.42 -3.42 -0.89
CA GLY A 71 -1.59 -4.63 -0.08
C GLY A 71 -1.69 -5.89 -0.94
N ILE A 72 -2.45 -5.85 -2.03
CA ILE A 72 -2.54 -6.95 -2.99
C ILE A 72 -1.17 -7.29 -3.58
N ILE A 73 -0.37 -6.29 -3.98
CA ILE A 73 0.99 -6.53 -4.50
C ILE A 73 1.84 -7.25 -3.46
N ALA A 74 1.82 -6.81 -2.21
CA ALA A 74 2.59 -7.44 -1.15
C ALA A 74 2.15 -8.90 -0.88
N ASN A 75 0.84 -9.14 -0.85
CA ASN A 75 0.27 -10.48 -0.70
C ASN A 75 0.63 -11.40 -1.86
N GLU A 76 0.49 -10.91 -3.09
CA GLU A 76 0.88 -11.64 -4.29
C GLU A 76 2.38 -11.96 -4.23
N MET A 77 3.23 -11.01 -3.88
CA MET A 77 4.68 -11.20 -3.79
C MET A 77 5.14 -11.98 -2.55
N HIS A 78 4.25 -12.29 -1.61
CA HIS A 78 4.54 -12.95 -0.33
C HIS A 78 5.58 -12.22 0.53
N VAL A 79 5.45 -10.88 0.60
CA VAL A 79 6.35 -9.99 1.35
C VAL A 79 5.57 -9.10 2.29
N ASN A 80 6.24 -8.39 3.20
CA ASN A 80 5.54 -7.44 4.06
C ASN A 80 5.23 -6.15 3.29
N VAL A 81 4.21 -5.44 3.77
CA VAL A 81 3.93 -4.06 3.36
C VAL A 81 4.15 -3.13 4.53
N LYS A 82 4.93 -2.07 4.30
CA LYS A 82 5.10 -0.95 5.23
C LYS A 82 4.38 0.26 4.66
N ILE A 83 3.43 0.79 5.42
CA ILE A 83 2.58 1.91 5.00
C ILE A 83 3.07 3.18 5.69
N THR A 84 3.19 4.25 4.92
CA THR A 84 3.43 5.62 5.39
C THR A 84 2.72 6.60 4.46
N SER A 85 2.82 7.90 4.74
CA SER A 85 2.33 8.95 3.85
C SER A 85 3.39 10.03 3.65
N GLY A 86 3.35 10.71 2.50
CA GLY A 86 4.23 11.83 2.19
C GLY A 86 4.28 12.88 3.31
N PRO A 87 3.12 13.35 3.82
CA PRO A 87 3.08 14.31 4.92
C PRO A 87 3.63 13.80 6.26
N ALA A 88 3.69 12.48 6.47
CA ALA A 88 4.23 11.90 7.69
C ALA A 88 5.76 11.82 7.69
N ILE A 89 6.41 12.10 6.55
CA ILE A 89 7.87 12.11 6.40
C ILE A 89 8.33 13.56 6.29
N GLU A 90 8.71 14.15 7.43
CA GLU A 90 9.10 15.55 7.51
C GLU A 90 10.61 15.74 7.30
N LYS A 91 11.42 14.74 7.71
CA LYS A 91 12.89 14.83 7.77
C LYS A 91 13.58 13.69 7.03
N PRO A 92 14.74 13.93 6.39
CA PRO A 92 15.57 12.89 5.76
C PRO A 92 15.81 11.65 6.62
N GLY A 93 16.05 11.87 7.91
CA GLY A 93 16.32 10.77 8.86
C GLY A 93 15.15 9.81 9.03
N GLU A 94 13.90 10.25 8.83
CA GLU A 94 12.71 9.41 8.93
C GLU A 94 12.61 8.47 7.71
N MET A 95 12.85 9.00 6.51
CA MET A 95 12.93 8.16 5.30
C MET A 95 14.06 7.14 5.41
N ALA A 96 15.25 7.57 5.84
CA ALA A 96 16.38 6.67 6.07
C ALA A 96 16.05 5.58 7.09
N ALA A 97 15.37 5.92 8.20
CA ALA A 97 14.94 4.95 9.19
C ALA A 97 13.89 3.97 8.66
N ILE A 98 12.96 4.41 7.81
CA ILE A 98 11.98 3.53 7.16
C ILE A 98 12.71 2.54 6.26
N LEU A 99 13.59 3.02 5.37
CA LEU A 99 14.34 2.21 4.41
C LEU A 99 15.25 1.18 5.10
N ASN A 100 15.97 1.58 6.15
CA ASN A 100 16.85 0.67 6.90
C ASN A 100 16.10 -0.46 7.60
N ASN A 101 14.80 -0.31 7.83
CA ASN A 101 13.95 -1.30 8.49
C ASN A 101 13.14 -2.15 7.50
N LEU A 102 13.30 -1.96 6.18
CA LEU A 102 12.67 -2.81 5.18
C LEU A 102 13.44 -4.12 5.06
N GLN A 103 12.71 -5.23 4.98
CA GLN A 103 13.31 -6.51 4.61
C GLN A 103 13.48 -6.58 3.08
N GLU A 104 14.26 -7.56 2.64
CA GLU A 104 14.48 -7.78 1.21
C GLU A 104 13.11 -7.98 0.50
N LYS A 105 12.87 -7.20 -0.56
CA LYS A 105 11.65 -7.23 -1.40
C LYS A 105 10.36 -6.73 -0.73
N ASP A 106 10.42 -6.24 0.50
CA ASP A 106 9.26 -5.60 1.14
C ASP A 106 8.71 -4.45 0.29
N VAL A 107 7.39 -4.26 0.38
CA VAL A 107 6.70 -3.15 -0.28
C VAL A 107 6.65 -1.95 0.67
N LEU A 108 7.27 -0.84 0.29
CA LEU A 108 7.05 0.46 0.93
C LEU A 108 5.95 1.21 0.17
N PHE A 109 4.79 1.39 0.81
CA PHE A 109 3.70 2.20 0.27
C PHE A 109 3.72 3.59 0.91
N VAL A 110 3.89 4.62 0.07
CA VAL A 110 3.84 6.03 0.48
C VAL A 110 2.58 6.67 -0.12
N ASP A 111 1.54 6.81 0.70
CA ASP A 111 0.34 7.51 0.26
C ASP A 111 0.60 9.01 0.13
N GLU A 112 -0.09 9.68 -0.79
CA GLU A 112 0.11 11.10 -1.06
C GLU A 112 1.59 11.50 -1.26
N ILE A 113 2.38 10.66 -1.95
CA ILE A 113 3.82 10.87 -2.16
C ILE A 113 4.17 12.24 -2.76
N HIS A 114 3.25 12.86 -3.49
CA HIS A 114 3.40 14.22 -4.03
C HIS A 114 3.45 15.32 -2.96
N ARG A 115 3.20 14.99 -1.69
CA ARG A 115 3.28 15.89 -0.53
C ARG A 115 4.55 15.67 0.31
N LEU A 116 5.51 14.89 -0.18
CA LEU A 116 6.80 14.69 0.47
C LEU A 116 7.53 16.05 0.60
N ASN A 117 8.24 16.27 1.70
CA ASN A 117 9.05 17.48 1.84
C ASN A 117 10.22 17.43 0.85
N ARG A 118 10.46 18.51 0.10
CA ARG A 118 11.61 18.64 -0.83
C ARG A 118 12.94 18.24 -0.24
N GLN A 119 13.17 18.54 1.04
CA GLN A 119 14.41 18.16 1.72
C GLN A 119 14.62 16.65 1.80
N VAL A 120 13.54 15.88 1.74
CA VAL A 120 13.52 14.42 1.77
C VAL A 120 13.64 13.84 0.35
N GLU A 121 13.17 14.55 -0.68
CA GLU A 121 13.23 14.09 -2.09
C GLU A 121 14.67 13.95 -2.62
N GLU A 122 15.60 14.76 -2.10
CA GLU A 122 16.99 14.84 -2.59
C GLU A 122 17.97 13.89 -1.88
N VAL A 123 17.47 13.01 -1.00
CA VAL A 123 18.26 12.13 -0.12
C VAL A 123 18.47 10.75 -0.73
#